data_AF-A0A517RDR2-F1
#
_entry.id   AF-A0A517RDR2-F1
#
_cell.length_a   1.000
_cell.length_b   1.000
_cell.length_c   1.000
_cell.angle_alpha   90.00
_cell.angle_beta   90.00
_cell.angle_gamma   90.00
#
_symmetry.space_group_name_H-M   'P 1'
#
loop_
_entity.id
_entity.type
_entity.pdbx_description
1 polymer ?
#
loop_
_entity_poly.entity_id
_entity_poly.type
_entity_poly.pdbx_seq_one_letter_code
_entity_poly.pdbx_strand_id
1 'polypeptide(L)'
;MKNLPLHYQILIALIAGTLLGFAFNPGEISLEDLSLTIKPSDAGYQVSQENGAQDQKEYQFKDRAELVKRYPELKSLFVKGELEKPVTLEVTGRSIHIVDSFKKVELTYTRTVNEQSTVTSYSAPSGEALVKTYPQWKVDYELFGLGISQTVMAISKWVGDLFLRLLKMVTIPLIVTSLITGIASLGNAARFGAMFSRTLLYYLSTSLLAIFTGIFVVNLIRPGIGAVLPGGNGSLSSGQESISSIFLEMIDRLVPTNIIHSLGEGEFLSIISFSMLTGIFILLVGGKHGKVMTDFFQAGFEVMMRMTMFIISLAPIGVLAFMVYAVSSQGIEIFKILSWYMAAVFLALLIHAVVILPCLLKFVAQRSPLEFARAMSPALMTAFSTASSNGTLPLTMSCVEENAEISNEVSSFVLPLGATINMDGTALYEAVAVLFIAQAYTGEVMPLSQQLVVAITALLASIGAAGIPHAGLVMMAIVLQAVGLPLEAQGVIIAVDRVLDMCRTSVNVWSDSCGCAVIERYR
;
A
#
# COMPACT_ATOMS: atom_id res chain seq x y z
N MET A 1 31.22 13.71 -0.50
CA MET A 1 30.32 12.65 -1.04
C MET A 1 30.02 12.80 -2.55
N LYS A 2 30.83 13.52 -3.35
CA LYS A 2 30.50 13.81 -4.77
C LYS A 2 30.89 12.73 -5.79
N ASN A 3 31.41 11.56 -5.38
CA ASN A 3 31.88 10.51 -6.31
C ASN A 3 31.15 9.17 -6.18
N LEU A 4 30.09 9.07 -5.36
CA LEU A 4 29.35 7.82 -5.22
C LEU A 4 28.16 7.79 -6.20
N PRO A 5 28.00 6.74 -7.02
CA PRO A 5 26.81 6.60 -7.86
C PRO A 5 25.52 6.70 -7.05
N LEU A 6 24.48 7.31 -7.64
CA LEU A 6 23.23 7.63 -6.94
C LEU A 6 22.57 6.41 -6.29
N HIS A 7 22.56 5.26 -6.96
CA HIS A 7 21.99 4.03 -6.40
C HIS A 7 22.68 3.59 -5.09
N TYR A 8 24.00 3.77 -4.96
CA TYR A 8 24.69 3.48 -3.70
C TYR A 8 24.35 4.50 -2.62
N GLN A 9 24.14 5.78 -2.97
CA GLN A 9 23.69 6.78 -2.00
C GLN A 9 22.30 6.44 -1.45
N ILE A 10 21.39 6.01 -2.32
CA ILE A 10 20.04 5.58 -1.93
C ILE A 10 20.12 4.29 -1.10
N LEU A 11 20.96 3.33 -1.47
CA LEU A 11 21.15 2.10 -0.69
C LEU A 11 21.68 2.38 0.72
N ILE A 12 22.70 3.24 0.83
CA ILE A 12 23.24 3.67 2.13
C ILE A 12 22.16 4.38 2.95
N ALA A 13 21.41 5.29 2.33
CA ALA A 13 20.31 5.99 2.98
C ALA A 13 19.22 5.02 3.49
N LEU A 14 18.90 3.99 2.71
CA LEU A 14 17.93 2.97 3.08
C LEU A 14 18.39 2.14 4.28
N ILE A 15 19.64 1.66 4.26
CA ILE A 15 20.23 0.88 5.36
C ILE A 15 20.34 1.75 6.62
N ALA A 16 20.92 2.94 6.50
CA ALA A 16 21.10 3.87 7.61
C ALA A 16 19.75 4.28 8.21
N GLY A 17 18.77 4.62 7.38
CA GLY A 17 17.42 4.96 7.82
C GLY A 17 16.72 3.81 8.53
N THR A 18 16.92 2.57 8.07
CA THR A 18 16.38 1.38 8.74
C THR A 18 16.99 1.19 10.13
N LEU A 19 18.32 1.27 10.25
CA LEU A 19 19.02 1.13 11.53
C LEU A 19 18.63 2.23 12.52
N LEU A 20 18.56 3.48 12.05
CA LEU A 20 18.08 4.61 12.84
C LEU A 20 16.62 4.44 13.24
N GLY A 21 15.77 3.93 12.34
CA GLY A 21 14.37 3.64 12.63
C GLY A 21 14.20 2.64 13.76
N PHE A 22 15.03 1.59 13.82
CA PHE A 22 15.05 0.66 14.97
C PHE A 22 15.58 1.32 16.24
N ALA A 23 16.66 2.10 16.15
CA ALA A 23 17.26 2.77 17.31
C ALA A 23 16.33 3.83 17.94
N PHE A 24 15.51 4.47 17.12
CA PHE A 24 14.53 5.48 17.53
C PHE A 24 13.09 4.98 17.46
N ASN A 25 12.89 3.66 17.45
CA ASN A 25 11.55 3.09 17.60
C ASN A 25 11.10 3.38 19.05
N PRO A 26 9.99 4.11 19.27
CA PRO A 26 9.49 4.38 20.61
C PRO A 26 9.01 3.11 21.32
N GLY A 27 8.86 2.00 20.60
CA GLY A 27 8.48 0.70 21.11
C GLY A 27 7.00 0.60 21.44
N GLU A 28 6.54 -0.62 21.71
CA GLU A 28 5.30 -0.83 22.45
C GLU A 28 5.59 -0.71 23.94
N ILE A 29 4.82 0.12 24.63
CA ILE A 29 4.90 0.26 26.08
C ILE A 29 3.93 -0.77 26.66
N SER A 30 4.47 -1.80 27.30
CA SER A 30 3.67 -2.77 28.04
C SER A 30 3.07 -2.10 29.28
N LEU A 31 1.75 -2.22 29.40
CA LEU A 31 1.01 -1.81 30.58
C LEU A 31 0.80 -3.04 31.47
N GLU A 32 0.67 -2.81 32.78
CA GLU A 32 0.35 -3.89 33.72
C GLU A 32 -1.01 -4.53 33.39
N ASP A 33 -1.10 -5.83 33.65
CA ASP A 33 -2.34 -6.59 33.51
C ASP A 33 -3.40 -6.08 34.49
N LEU A 34 -4.65 -6.23 34.09
CA LEU A 34 -5.77 -5.56 34.73
C LEU A 34 -6.93 -6.51 34.92
N SER A 35 -7.60 -6.43 36.07
CA SER A 35 -8.86 -7.13 36.30
C SER A 35 -10.05 -6.20 36.06
N LEU A 36 -10.94 -6.58 35.15
CA LEU A 36 -12.20 -5.91 34.91
C LEU A 36 -13.34 -6.71 35.55
N THR A 37 -13.99 -6.12 36.55
CA THR A 37 -15.20 -6.68 37.15
C THR A 37 -16.43 -5.92 36.68
N ILE A 38 -17.31 -6.58 35.94
CA ILE A 38 -18.54 -6.02 35.38
C ILE A 38 -19.71 -6.47 36.24
N LYS A 39 -20.50 -5.52 36.73
CA LYS A 39 -21.68 -5.75 37.55
C LYS A 39 -22.91 -5.11 36.91
N PRO A 40 -24.06 -5.81 36.87
CA PRO A 40 -25.34 -5.17 36.56
C PRO A 40 -25.67 -4.13 37.63
N SER A 41 -26.23 -3.00 37.22
CA SER A 41 -26.62 -1.90 38.11
C SER A 41 -27.99 -1.37 37.69
N ASP A 42 -28.72 -0.74 38.62
CA ASP A 42 -30.05 -0.15 38.36
C ASP A 42 -30.04 0.91 37.23
N ALA A 43 -28.85 1.44 36.89
CA ALA A 43 -28.63 2.40 35.82
C ALA A 43 -27.85 1.83 34.61
N GLY A 44 -27.82 0.50 34.43
CA GLY A 44 -27.14 -0.18 33.32
C GLY A 44 -26.05 -1.13 33.81
N TYR A 45 -24.78 -0.81 33.53
CA TYR A 45 -23.63 -1.65 33.89
C TYR A 45 -22.54 -0.83 34.57
N GLN A 46 -22.00 -1.36 35.67
CA GLN A 46 -20.84 -0.82 36.37
C GLN A 46 -19.62 -1.68 36.06
N VAL A 47 -18.53 -1.05 35.65
CA VAL A 47 -17.25 -1.72 35.38
C VAL A 47 -16.23 -1.19 36.37
N SER A 48 -15.77 -2.05 37.27
CA SER A 48 -14.63 -1.77 38.15
C SER A 48 -13.37 -2.32 37.51
N GLN A 49 -12.36 -1.46 37.45
CA GLN A 49 -11.06 -1.71 36.86
C GLN A 49 -10.01 -1.71 37.97
N GLU A 50 -9.32 -2.83 38.17
CA GLU A 50 -8.27 -3.01 39.17
C GLU A 50 -6.92 -3.31 38.49
N ASN A 51 -5.92 -2.47 38.77
CA ASN A 51 -4.55 -2.60 38.27
C ASN A 51 -3.64 -2.90 39.49
N GLY A 52 -3.58 -4.17 39.90
CA GLY A 52 -2.88 -4.55 41.14
C GLY A 52 -3.43 -3.87 42.41
N ALA A 53 -2.57 -3.65 43.41
CA ALA A 53 -2.99 -3.30 44.77
C ALA A 53 -3.33 -1.83 45.05
N GLN A 54 -3.32 -0.91 44.06
CA GLN A 54 -3.37 0.54 44.37
C GLN A 54 -4.32 1.44 43.57
N ASP A 55 -4.89 1.05 42.43
CA ASP A 55 -5.80 1.93 41.69
C ASP A 55 -7.07 1.19 41.21
N GLN A 56 -8.20 1.51 41.86
CA GLN A 56 -9.53 1.03 41.47
C GLN A 56 -10.27 2.17 40.77
N LYS A 57 -10.53 2.02 39.46
CA LYS A 57 -11.32 2.99 38.67
C LYS A 57 -12.67 2.40 38.34
N GLU A 58 -13.74 3.15 38.60
CA GLU A 58 -15.09 2.71 38.27
C GLU A 58 -15.66 3.52 37.09
N TYR A 59 -16.30 2.80 36.17
CA TYR A 59 -16.97 3.38 35.01
C TYR A 59 -18.42 2.91 34.99
N GLN A 60 -19.34 3.85 34.78
CA GLN A 60 -20.76 3.57 34.62
C GLN A 60 -21.14 3.66 33.14
N PHE A 61 -21.84 2.65 32.64
CA PHE A 61 -22.37 2.60 31.27
C PHE A 61 -23.89 2.51 31.32
N LYS A 62 -24.57 3.30 30.50
CA LYS A 62 -26.03 3.39 30.52
C LYS A 62 -26.70 2.15 29.97
N ASP A 63 -26.08 1.53 28.97
CA ASP A 63 -26.62 0.36 28.29
C ASP A 63 -25.51 -0.57 27.77
N ARG A 64 -25.95 -1.74 27.29
CA ARG A 64 -25.08 -2.75 26.69
C ARG A 64 -24.35 -2.23 25.45
N ALA A 65 -25.00 -1.38 24.64
CA ALA A 65 -24.41 -0.91 23.40
C ALA A 65 -23.22 0.01 23.68
N GLU A 66 -23.31 0.88 24.69
CA GLU A 66 -22.24 1.75 25.15
C GLU A 66 -21.07 0.96 25.73
N LEU A 67 -21.37 -0.09 26.51
CA LEU A 67 -20.37 -0.98 27.10
C LEU A 67 -19.63 -1.80 26.03
N VAL A 68 -20.36 -2.42 25.09
CA VAL A 68 -19.79 -3.22 24.00
C VAL A 68 -19.08 -2.33 22.97
N LYS A 69 -19.49 -1.07 22.79
CA LYS A 69 -18.75 -0.12 21.95
C LYS A 69 -17.36 0.16 22.51
N ARG A 70 -17.21 0.22 23.84
CA ARG A 70 -15.92 0.46 24.48
C ARG A 70 -15.09 -0.82 24.66
N TYR A 71 -15.75 -1.94 24.94
CA TYR A 71 -15.15 -3.25 25.09
C TYR A 71 -15.85 -4.26 24.16
N PRO A 72 -15.53 -4.25 22.85
CA PRO A 72 -16.14 -5.14 21.86
C PRO A 72 -16.05 -6.62 22.22
N GLU A 73 -14.96 -7.01 22.87
CA GLU A 73 -14.69 -8.37 23.37
C GLU A 73 -15.75 -8.90 24.34
N LEU A 74 -16.46 -8.01 25.05
CA LEU A 74 -17.49 -8.42 26.02
C LEU A 74 -18.77 -8.90 25.34
N LYS A 75 -18.92 -8.71 24.03
CA LYS A 75 -20.14 -9.05 23.29
C LYS A 75 -20.56 -10.51 23.48
N SER A 76 -19.59 -11.42 23.63
CA SER A 76 -19.78 -12.86 23.83
C SER A 76 -20.29 -13.24 25.22
N LEU A 77 -20.14 -12.37 26.22
CA LEU A 77 -20.51 -12.63 27.61
C LEU A 77 -22.00 -12.39 27.91
N PHE A 78 -22.72 -11.73 27.00
CA PHE A 78 -24.15 -11.46 27.15
C PHE A 78 -24.99 -12.61 26.59
N VAL A 79 -25.52 -13.48 27.45
CA VAL A 79 -26.47 -14.55 27.08
C VAL A 79 -27.88 -13.99 27.16
N LYS A 80 -28.69 -14.12 26.08
CA LYS A 80 -30.06 -13.55 25.98
C LYS A 80 -30.18 -12.03 26.23
N GLY A 81 -29.08 -11.28 26.16
CA GLY A 81 -29.10 -9.82 26.18
C GLY A 81 -28.84 -9.17 27.54
N GLU A 82 -28.69 -9.95 28.61
CA GLU A 82 -28.42 -9.45 29.96
C GLU A 82 -27.26 -10.22 30.61
N LEU A 83 -26.59 -9.58 31.57
CA LEU A 83 -25.50 -10.16 32.35
C LEU A 83 -26.12 -10.58 33.70
N GLU A 84 -26.40 -11.87 33.92
CA GLU A 84 -27.16 -12.32 35.10
C GLU A 84 -26.34 -12.31 36.41
N LYS A 85 -25.00 -12.30 36.32
CA LYS A 85 -24.08 -12.31 37.47
C LYS A 85 -22.87 -11.43 37.20
N PRO A 86 -22.21 -10.89 38.26
CA PRO A 86 -20.92 -10.24 38.11
C PRO A 86 -19.92 -11.14 37.40
N VAL A 87 -19.23 -10.59 36.39
CA VAL A 87 -18.17 -11.29 35.66
C VAL A 87 -16.86 -10.54 35.87
N THR A 88 -15.84 -11.26 36.30
CA THR A 88 -14.46 -10.74 36.40
C THR A 88 -13.65 -11.32 35.26
N LEU A 89 -12.93 -10.45 34.55
CA LEU A 89 -12.13 -10.78 33.38
C LEU A 89 -10.72 -10.26 33.60
N GLU A 90 -9.74 -11.07 33.24
CA GLU A 90 -8.37 -10.59 33.13
C GLU A 90 -8.11 -10.00 31.75
N VAL A 91 -7.58 -8.79 31.74
CA VAL A 91 -7.09 -8.08 30.57
C VAL A 91 -5.58 -8.14 30.62
N THR A 92 -5.01 -8.96 29.75
CA THR A 92 -3.59 -9.27 29.72
C THR A 92 -2.94 -8.79 28.43
N GLY A 93 -1.61 -8.74 28.39
CA GLY A 93 -0.88 -8.37 27.17
C GLY A 93 -1.26 -6.98 26.67
N ARG A 94 -1.45 -6.05 27.61
CA ARG A 94 -1.82 -4.67 27.34
C ARG A 94 -0.60 -3.92 26.85
N SER A 95 -0.69 -3.28 25.69
CA SER A 95 0.38 -2.42 25.18
C SER A 95 -0.17 -1.17 24.51
N ILE A 96 0.59 -0.08 24.58
CA ILE A 96 0.30 1.14 23.84
C ILE A 96 1.46 1.48 22.91
N HIS A 97 1.12 1.97 21.73
CA HIS A 97 2.06 2.52 20.77
C HIS A 97 1.58 3.93 20.39
N ILE A 98 2.40 4.93 20.71
CA ILE A 98 2.09 6.33 20.44
C ILE A 98 2.96 6.80 19.28
N VAL A 99 2.33 7.42 18.29
CA VAL A 99 3.00 8.10 17.18
C VAL A 99 2.57 9.56 17.22
N ASP A 100 3.47 10.41 17.71
CA ASP A 100 3.28 11.86 17.68
C ASP A 100 3.90 12.44 16.40
N SER A 101 3.06 13.01 15.54
CA SER A 101 3.50 13.72 14.34
C SER A 101 3.01 15.15 14.39
N PHE A 102 3.71 16.07 13.69
CA PHE A 102 3.37 17.50 13.66
C PHE A 102 1.92 17.85 13.30
N LYS A 103 1.15 16.92 12.72
CA LYS A 103 -0.24 17.14 12.29
C LYS A 103 -1.29 16.33 13.05
N LYS A 104 -0.87 15.24 13.70
CA LYS A 104 -1.76 14.32 14.42
C LYS A 104 -0.96 13.45 15.38
N VAL A 105 -1.59 13.10 16.49
CA VAL A 105 -1.14 12.07 17.42
C VAL A 105 -2.03 10.85 17.24
N GLU A 106 -1.42 9.70 17.00
CA GLU A 106 -2.08 8.41 16.95
C GLU A 106 -1.63 7.57 18.13
N LEU A 107 -2.58 7.02 18.88
CA LEU A 107 -2.34 6.09 19.97
C LEU A 107 -3.05 4.78 19.63
N THR A 108 -2.27 3.72 19.47
CA THR A 108 -2.78 2.37 19.28
C THR A 108 -2.69 1.64 20.61
N TYR A 109 -3.80 1.11 21.08
CA TYR A 109 -3.90 0.33 22.32
C TYR A 109 -4.28 -1.11 21.98
N THR A 110 -3.39 -2.04 22.30
CA THR A 110 -3.58 -3.47 22.16
C THR A 110 -3.87 -4.07 23.53
N ARG A 111 -4.82 -5.01 23.59
CA ARG A 111 -5.14 -5.75 24.82
C ARG A 111 -5.68 -7.12 24.48
N THR A 112 -5.51 -8.09 25.38
CA THR A 112 -6.07 -9.43 25.24
C THR A 112 -7.05 -9.70 26.38
N VAL A 113 -8.24 -10.19 26.05
CA VAL A 113 -9.28 -10.57 27.02
C VAL A 113 -9.83 -11.92 26.59
N ASN A 114 -9.84 -12.92 27.48
CA ASN A 114 -10.28 -14.29 27.17
C ASN A 114 -9.65 -14.85 25.87
N GLU A 115 -8.32 -14.75 25.74
CA GLU A 115 -7.55 -15.21 24.56
C GLU A 115 -7.87 -14.48 23.24
N GLN A 116 -8.69 -13.42 23.26
CA GLN A 116 -8.96 -12.58 22.10
C GLN A 116 -8.21 -11.25 22.20
N SER A 117 -7.30 -11.00 21.26
CA SER A 117 -6.59 -9.72 21.17
C SER A 117 -7.39 -8.69 20.38
N THR A 118 -7.60 -7.52 20.97
CA THR A 118 -8.30 -6.37 20.38
C THR A 118 -7.33 -5.20 20.26
N VAL A 119 -7.31 -4.55 19.09
CA VAL A 119 -6.55 -3.33 18.82
C VAL A 119 -7.51 -2.15 18.68
N THR A 120 -7.30 -1.09 19.44
CA THR A 120 -8.09 0.16 19.38
C THR A 120 -7.19 1.34 19.05
N SER A 121 -7.50 2.08 18.00
CA SER A 121 -6.75 3.29 17.62
C SER A 121 -7.50 4.57 17.98
N TYR A 122 -6.80 5.50 18.63
CA TYR A 122 -7.25 6.84 18.96
C TYR A 122 -6.43 7.84 18.15
N SER A 123 -7.07 8.87 17.62
CA SER A 123 -6.40 9.93 16.86
C SER A 123 -6.86 11.30 17.33
N ALA A 124 -5.94 12.24 17.43
CA ALA A 124 -6.22 13.64 17.73
C ALA A 124 -5.28 14.58 16.96
N PRO A 125 -5.64 15.86 16.75
CA PRO A 125 -4.79 16.82 16.02
C PRO A 125 -3.47 17.17 16.74
N SER A 126 -3.44 17.05 18.06
CA SER A 126 -2.27 17.35 18.90
C SER A 126 -2.31 16.53 20.19
N GLY A 127 -1.19 16.48 20.91
CA GLY A 127 -1.12 15.88 22.24
C GLY A 127 -2.11 16.48 23.22
N GLU A 128 -2.20 17.80 23.27
CA GLU A 128 -3.17 18.51 24.11
C GLU A 128 -4.61 18.13 23.77
N ALA A 129 -4.93 18.01 22.47
CA ALA A 129 -6.25 17.57 22.04
C ALA A 129 -6.51 16.10 22.37
N LEU A 130 -5.49 15.24 22.29
CA LEU A 130 -5.56 13.83 22.70
C LEU A 130 -5.88 13.74 24.20
N VAL A 131 -5.12 14.45 25.03
CA VAL A 131 -5.31 14.50 26.49
C VAL A 131 -6.68 15.04 26.87
N LYS A 132 -7.17 16.05 26.15
CA LYS A 132 -8.50 16.63 26.38
C LYS A 132 -9.64 15.68 25.99
N THR A 133 -9.49 14.98 24.86
CA THR A 133 -10.53 14.08 24.32
C THR A 133 -10.52 12.71 24.99
N TYR A 134 -9.33 12.24 25.37
CA TYR A 134 -9.08 10.94 25.99
C TYR A 134 -8.21 11.10 27.25
N PRO A 135 -8.76 11.63 28.35
CA PRO A 135 -7.99 11.93 29.56
C PRO A 135 -7.32 10.71 30.19
N GLN A 136 -7.82 9.50 29.91
CA GLN A 136 -7.24 8.26 30.39
C GLN A 136 -5.81 8.01 29.89
N TRP A 137 -5.44 8.56 28.73
CA TRP A 137 -4.11 8.38 28.12
C TRP A 137 -3.13 9.51 28.47
N LYS A 138 -3.52 10.43 29.37
CA LYS A 138 -2.71 11.61 29.70
C LYS A 138 -1.33 11.24 30.20
N VAL A 139 -1.27 10.40 31.23
CA VAL A 139 -0.01 10.02 31.89
C VAL A 139 0.91 9.30 30.90
N ASP A 140 0.35 8.39 30.12
CA ASP A 140 1.09 7.64 29.11
C ASP A 140 1.65 8.57 28.01
N TYR A 141 0.85 9.52 27.53
CA TYR A 141 1.30 10.50 26.54
C TYR A 141 2.39 11.44 27.09
N GLU A 142 2.27 11.91 28.33
CA GLU A 142 3.29 12.77 28.95
C GLU A 142 4.62 12.04 29.16
N LEU A 143 4.58 10.74 29.49
CA LEU A 143 5.76 9.91 29.70
C LEU A 143 6.43 9.48 28.39
N PHE A 144 5.65 9.10 27.38
CA PHE A 144 6.16 8.40 26.19
C PHE A 144 5.93 9.15 24.86
N GLY A 145 5.02 10.13 24.84
CA GLY A 145 4.70 10.95 23.66
C GLY A 145 5.67 12.09 23.39
N LEU A 146 6.51 12.47 24.35
CA LEU A 146 7.43 13.62 24.25
C LEU A 146 8.92 13.24 24.12
N GLY A 147 9.21 11.96 23.84
CA GLY A 147 10.57 11.44 23.75
C GLY A 147 11.35 11.91 22.51
N ILE A 148 12.68 11.76 22.55
CA ILE A 148 13.56 12.05 21.39
C ILE A 148 13.21 11.18 20.19
N SER A 149 12.77 9.94 20.42
CA SER A 149 12.27 9.00 19.40
C SER A 149 11.07 9.58 18.64
N GLN A 150 10.12 10.20 19.35
CA GLN A 150 8.95 10.86 18.75
C GLN A 150 9.36 12.06 17.90
N THR A 151 10.30 12.86 18.40
CA THR A 151 10.83 14.02 17.66
C THR A 151 11.53 13.60 16.37
N VAL A 152 12.41 12.59 16.44
CA VAL A 152 13.11 12.04 15.27
C VAL A 152 12.11 11.47 14.26
N MET A 153 11.11 10.72 14.73
CA MET A 153 10.04 10.17 13.89
C MET A 153 9.23 11.27 13.20
N ALA A 154 8.81 12.31 13.93
CA ALA A 154 8.04 13.42 13.39
C ALA A 154 8.81 14.21 12.31
N ILE A 155 10.08 14.52 12.57
CA ILE A 155 10.95 15.20 11.59
C ILE A 155 11.16 14.33 10.36
N SER A 156 11.46 13.04 10.56
CA SER A 156 11.68 12.09 9.47
C SER A 156 10.42 11.93 8.61
N LYS A 157 9.25 11.85 9.24
CA LYS A 157 7.96 11.84 8.54
C LYS A 157 7.77 13.10 7.69
N TRP A 158 8.04 14.28 8.26
CA TRP A 158 7.87 15.55 7.56
C TRP A 158 8.81 15.69 6.36
N VAL A 159 10.08 15.34 6.53
CA VAL A 159 11.08 15.36 5.45
C VAL A 159 10.72 14.35 4.36
N GLY A 160 10.32 13.13 4.73
CA GLY A 160 9.83 12.14 3.79
C GLY A 160 8.61 12.67 3.02
N ASP A 161 7.55 13.08 3.71
CA ASP A 161 6.32 13.60 3.11
C ASP A 161 6.61 14.77 2.15
N LEU A 162 7.56 15.65 2.48
CA LEU A 162 8.00 16.74 1.61
C LEU A 162 8.67 16.22 0.34
N PHE A 163 9.56 15.22 0.45
CA PHE A 163 10.17 14.59 -0.72
C PHE A 163 9.12 13.94 -1.63
N LEU A 164 8.15 13.20 -1.07
CA LEU A 164 7.03 12.65 -1.86
C LEU A 164 6.19 13.73 -2.55
N ARG A 165 5.95 14.86 -1.89
CA ARG A 165 5.23 16.00 -2.48
C ARG A 165 5.98 16.58 -3.68
N LEU A 166 7.30 16.69 -3.60
CA LEU A 166 8.12 17.15 -4.74
C LEU A 166 7.99 16.20 -5.93
N LEU A 167 8.07 14.89 -5.71
CA LEU A 167 7.87 13.89 -6.75
C LEU A 167 6.46 13.97 -7.37
N LYS A 168 5.42 14.03 -6.53
CA LYS A 168 4.03 14.15 -6.98
C LYS A 168 3.76 15.44 -7.77
N MET A 169 4.43 16.54 -7.40
CA MET A 169 4.31 17.84 -8.08
C MET A 169 4.70 17.74 -9.56
N VAL A 170 5.76 17.00 -9.88
CA VAL A 170 6.21 16.84 -11.27
C VAL A 170 5.50 15.69 -11.99
N THR A 171 4.90 14.75 -11.26
CA THR A 171 4.33 13.52 -11.83
C THR A 171 3.23 13.79 -12.87
N ILE A 172 2.18 14.54 -12.52
CA ILE A 172 1.05 14.76 -13.45
C ILE A 172 1.49 15.56 -14.68
N PRO A 173 2.18 16.71 -14.56
CA PRO A 173 2.68 17.44 -15.73
C PRO A 173 3.60 16.58 -16.61
N LEU A 174 4.46 15.76 -15.99
CA LEU A 174 5.34 14.85 -16.72
C LEU A 174 4.55 13.77 -17.46
N ILE A 175 3.54 13.13 -16.83
CA ILE A 175 2.68 12.13 -17.50
C ILE A 175 2.00 12.73 -18.72
N VAL A 176 1.37 13.90 -18.56
CA VAL A 176 0.64 14.56 -19.66
C VAL A 176 1.59 14.90 -20.82
N THR A 177 2.72 15.54 -20.51
CA THR A 177 3.70 15.94 -21.53
C THR A 177 4.39 14.73 -22.18
N SER A 178 4.79 13.72 -21.40
CA SER A 178 5.44 12.50 -21.90
C SER A 178 4.51 11.63 -22.75
N LEU A 179 3.27 11.36 -22.32
CA LEU A 179 2.35 10.54 -23.12
C LEU A 179 1.98 11.22 -24.43
N ILE A 180 1.69 12.52 -24.40
CA ILE A 180 1.32 13.26 -25.60
C ILE A 180 2.50 13.31 -26.58
N THR A 181 3.73 13.55 -26.10
CA THR A 181 4.94 13.57 -26.95
C THR A 181 5.28 12.19 -27.49
N GLY A 182 5.30 11.18 -26.63
CA GLY A 182 5.51 9.78 -27.00
C GLY A 182 4.57 9.36 -28.11
N ILE A 183 3.28 9.63 -27.95
CA ILE A 183 2.27 9.29 -28.95
C ILE A 183 2.43 10.13 -30.22
N ALA A 184 2.57 11.45 -30.10
CA ALA A 184 2.74 12.33 -31.24
C ALA A 184 4.02 12.06 -32.06
N SER A 185 5.02 11.42 -31.47
CA SER A 185 6.29 11.07 -32.13
C SER A 185 6.25 9.77 -32.95
N LEU A 186 5.26 8.88 -32.74
CA LEU A 186 5.18 7.57 -33.41
C LEU A 186 4.95 7.64 -34.93
N GLY A 187 4.55 8.80 -35.45
CA GLY A 187 4.36 9.09 -36.88
C GLY A 187 3.14 8.43 -37.53
N ASN A 188 2.58 7.35 -36.98
CA ASN A 188 1.35 6.72 -37.48
C ASN A 188 0.56 6.02 -36.36
N ALA A 189 -0.77 6.23 -36.35
CA ALA A 189 -1.73 5.60 -35.44
C ALA A 189 -1.70 4.05 -35.46
N ALA A 190 -1.36 3.43 -36.59
CA ALA A 190 -1.23 1.97 -36.67
C ALA A 190 -0.09 1.42 -35.77
N ARG A 191 1.03 2.16 -35.68
CA ARG A 191 2.16 1.79 -34.80
C ARG A 191 1.78 1.92 -33.34
N PHE A 192 1.02 2.97 -33.00
CA PHE A 192 0.45 3.14 -31.67
C PHE A 192 -0.45 1.95 -31.28
N GLY A 193 -1.38 1.53 -32.15
CA GLY A 193 -2.28 0.41 -31.84
C GLY A 193 -1.54 -0.91 -31.60
N ALA A 194 -0.49 -1.18 -32.38
CA ALA A 194 0.37 -2.35 -32.17
C ALA A 194 1.13 -2.27 -30.84
N MET A 195 1.66 -1.10 -30.48
CA MET A 195 2.34 -0.92 -29.20
C MET A 195 1.38 -1.04 -28.02
N PHE A 196 0.23 -0.36 -28.05
CA PHE A 196 -0.79 -0.43 -26.99
C PHE A 196 -1.27 -1.88 -26.74
N SER A 197 -1.62 -2.61 -27.80
CA SER A 197 -2.11 -3.99 -27.65
C SER A 197 -1.05 -4.94 -27.09
N ARG A 198 0.22 -4.78 -27.49
CA ARG A 198 1.33 -5.57 -26.95
C ARG A 198 1.64 -5.23 -25.50
N THR A 199 1.62 -3.95 -25.15
CA THR A 199 1.80 -3.49 -23.76
C THR A 199 0.69 -4.01 -22.86
N LEU A 200 -0.56 -3.90 -23.29
CA LEU A 200 -1.71 -4.42 -22.54
C LEU A 200 -1.63 -5.95 -22.38
N LEU A 201 -1.28 -6.67 -23.45
CA LEU A 201 -1.09 -8.12 -23.38
C LEU A 201 0.02 -8.51 -22.41
N TYR A 202 1.15 -7.78 -22.42
CA TYR A 202 2.24 -8.00 -21.47
C TYR A 202 1.75 -7.79 -20.03
N TYR A 203 1.13 -6.65 -19.72
CA TYR A 203 0.64 -6.34 -18.37
C TYR A 203 -0.40 -7.33 -17.85
N LEU A 204 -1.41 -7.67 -18.66
CA LEU A 204 -2.40 -8.66 -18.26
C LEU A 204 -1.76 -10.04 -18.01
N SER A 205 -0.78 -10.42 -18.83
CA SER A 205 -0.10 -11.70 -18.69
C SER A 205 0.80 -11.75 -17.45
N THR A 206 1.58 -10.69 -17.18
CA THR A 206 2.46 -10.63 -16.02
C THR A 206 1.69 -10.54 -14.72
N SER A 207 0.59 -9.77 -14.68
CA SER A 207 -0.27 -9.70 -13.50
C SER A 207 -0.93 -11.05 -13.21
N LEU A 208 -1.42 -11.77 -14.23
CA LEU A 208 -1.95 -13.13 -14.05
C LEU A 208 -0.87 -14.10 -13.53
N LEU A 209 0.36 -14.04 -14.07
CA LEU A 209 1.47 -14.85 -13.57
C LEU A 209 1.81 -14.52 -12.11
N ALA A 210 1.78 -13.25 -11.73
CA ALA A 210 2.00 -12.79 -10.36
C ALA A 210 0.91 -13.34 -9.41
N ILE A 211 -0.36 -13.19 -9.78
CA ILE A 211 -1.51 -13.69 -9.02
C ILE A 211 -1.42 -15.21 -8.83
N PHE A 212 -1.15 -15.96 -9.90
CA PHE A 212 -1.01 -17.41 -9.80
C PHE A 212 0.18 -17.82 -8.94
N THR A 213 1.27 -17.06 -8.96
CA THR A 213 2.42 -17.28 -8.06
C THR A 213 2.01 -17.05 -6.61
N GLY A 214 1.28 -15.97 -6.31
CA GLY A 214 0.73 -15.71 -4.97
C GLY A 214 -0.18 -16.83 -4.48
N ILE A 215 -1.15 -17.22 -5.29
CA ILE A 215 -2.09 -18.32 -5.00
C ILE A 215 -1.32 -19.63 -4.75
N PHE A 216 -0.34 -19.95 -5.60
CA PHE A 216 0.47 -21.16 -5.44
C PHE A 216 1.23 -21.16 -4.10
N VAL A 217 1.91 -20.07 -3.77
CA VAL A 217 2.71 -19.95 -2.53
C VAL A 217 1.83 -20.04 -1.29
N VAL A 218 0.65 -19.40 -1.29
CA VAL A 218 -0.27 -19.42 -0.14
C VAL A 218 -0.93 -20.78 0.07
N ASN A 219 -1.26 -21.49 -1.01
CA ASN A 219 -1.78 -22.86 -0.89
C ASN A 219 -0.72 -23.85 -0.40
N LEU A 220 0.56 -23.56 -0.66
CA LEU A 220 1.69 -24.36 -0.20
C LEU A 220 2.00 -24.11 1.29
N ILE A 221 2.12 -22.85 1.69
CA ILE A 221 2.48 -22.46 3.07
C ILE A 221 1.29 -22.59 4.02
N ARG A 222 0.09 -22.26 3.53
CA ARG A 222 -1.17 -22.21 4.29
C ARG A 222 -1.08 -21.33 5.55
N PRO A 223 -0.62 -20.07 5.41
CA PRO A 223 -0.30 -19.22 6.56
C PRO A 223 -1.50 -18.87 7.45
N GLY A 224 -2.74 -19.05 6.96
CA GLY A 224 -3.94 -18.77 7.75
C GLY A 224 -4.44 -19.95 8.58
N ILE A 225 -4.04 -21.19 8.28
CA ILE A 225 -4.52 -22.35 9.05
C ILE A 225 -3.88 -22.34 10.43
N GLY A 226 -4.71 -22.20 11.48
CA GLY A 226 -4.25 -22.06 12.86
C GLY A 226 -3.97 -20.62 13.30
N ALA A 227 -4.19 -19.63 12.42
CA ALA A 227 -4.19 -18.22 12.81
C ALA A 227 -5.55 -17.86 13.45
N VAL A 228 -5.53 -17.32 14.66
CA VAL A 228 -6.74 -16.87 15.36
C VAL A 228 -7.00 -15.41 14.98
N LEU A 229 -7.95 -15.16 14.08
CA LEU A 229 -8.40 -13.80 13.75
C LEU A 229 -9.67 -13.44 14.54
N PRO A 230 -9.83 -12.17 14.97
CA PRO A 230 -11.07 -11.70 15.59
C PRO A 230 -12.28 -11.96 14.67
N GLY A 231 -13.27 -12.71 15.15
CA GLY A 231 -14.50 -13.02 14.42
C GLY A 231 -14.50 -14.32 13.59
N GLY A 232 -13.45 -15.13 13.64
CA GLY A 232 -13.27 -16.35 12.82
C GLY A 232 -14.18 -17.53 13.17
N ASN A 233 -15.49 -17.43 12.94
CA ASN A 233 -16.46 -18.53 13.03
C ASN A 233 -17.58 -18.40 11.98
N GLY A 234 -17.24 -18.32 10.69
CA GLY A 234 -18.23 -18.18 9.61
C GLY A 234 -17.94 -19.02 8.37
N SER A 235 -18.95 -19.17 7.51
CA SER A 235 -18.86 -19.88 6.23
C SER A 235 -18.69 -18.90 5.08
N LEU A 236 -17.91 -19.25 4.05
CA LEU A 236 -17.82 -18.47 2.81
C LEU A 236 -19.20 -18.41 2.12
N SER A 237 -19.73 -17.21 1.88
CA SER A 237 -20.93 -17.01 1.06
C SER A 237 -20.58 -16.52 -0.34
N SER A 238 -21.47 -16.68 -1.31
CA SER A 238 -21.35 -16.00 -2.60
C SER A 238 -21.35 -14.48 -2.38
N GLY A 239 -20.31 -13.79 -2.87
CA GLY A 239 -20.15 -12.33 -2.73
C GLY A 239 -21.30 -11.51 -3.34
N GLN A 240 -21.46 -10.28 -2.85
CA GLN A 240 -22.50 -9.35 -3.32
C GLN A 240 -22.11 -8.56 -4.58
N GLU A 241 -20.81 -8.33 -4.82
CA GLU A 241 -20.35 -7.60 -5.99
C GLU A 241 -20.14 -8.54 -7.19
N SER A 242 -20.71 -8.14 -8.34
CA SER A 242 -20.50 -8.84 -9.60
C SER A 242 -19.19 -8.38 -10.25
N ILE A 243 -18.44 -9.31 -10.84
CA ILE A 243 -17.27 -9.00 -11.68
C ILE A 243 -17.62 -7.96 -12.76
N SER A 244 -18.87 -8.00 -13.26
CA SER A 244 -19.35 -7.03 -14.27
C SER A 244 -19.43 -5.60 -13.75
N SER A 245 -19.79 -5.36 -12.48
CA SER A 245 -19.87 -3.99 -11.95
C SER A 245 -18.49 -3.37 -11.77
N ILE A 246 -17.52 -4.15 -11.28
CA ILE A 246 -16.12 -3.71 -11.14
C ILE A 246 -15.55 -3.30 -12.51
N PHE A 247 -15.81 -4.10 -13.54
CA PHE A 247 -15.36 -3.81 -14.90
C PHE A 247 -16.03 -2.55 -15.49
N LEU A 248 -17.33 -2.35 -15.25
CA LEU A 248 -18.04 -1.15 -15.71
C LEU A 248 -17.51 0.12 -15.02
N GLU A 249 -17.27 0.07 -13.71
CA GLU A 249 -16.69 1.20 -12.98
C GLU A 249 -15.29 1.57 -13.51
N MET A 250 -14.48 0.56 -13.85
CA MET A 250 -13.18 0.79 -14.47
C MET A 250 -13.30 1.50 -15.83
N ILE A 251 -14.32 1.15 -16.63
CA ILE A 251 -14.61 1.84 -17.90
C ILE A 251 -15.03 3.28 -17.66
N ASP A 252 -15.88 3.53 -16.66
CA ASP A 252 -16.32 4.89 -16.33
C ASP A 252 -15.13 5.77 -15.91
N ARG A 253 -14.17 5.21 -15.19
CA ARG A 253 -12.91 5.89 -14.80
C ARG A 253 -11.91 6.09 -15.94
N LEU A 254 -12.08 5.45 -17.10
CA LEU A 254 -11.23 5.68 -18.27
C LEU A 254 -11.61 6.98 -19.00
N VAL A 255 -12.86 7.42 -18.93
CA VAL A 255 -13.35 8.58 -19.70
C VAL A 255 -13.80 9.68 -18.73
N PRO A 256 -12.95 10.69 -18.43
CA PRO A 256 -13.33 11.74 -17.51
C PRO A 256 -14.42 12.64 -18.11
N THR A 257 -15.38 13.02 -17.28
CA THR A 257 -16.36 14.05 -17.62
C THR A 257 -15.76 15.46 -17.56
N ASN A 258 -14.72 15.66 -16.75
CA ASN A 258 -13.99 16.92 -16.62
C ASN A 258 -12.50 16.69 -16.34
N ILE A 259 -11.67 16.93 -17.36
CA ILE A 259 -10.22 16.73 -17.25
C ILE A 259 -9.55 17.66 -16.22
N ILE A 260 -10.04 18.89 -16.03
CA ILE A 260 -9.46 19.82 -15.06
C ILE A 260 -9.66 19.31 -13.63
N HIS A 261 -10.82 18.71 -13.37
CA HIS A 261 -11.09 18.05 -12.09
C HIS A 261 -10.19 16.82 -11.91
N SER A 262 -10.10 15.94 -12.91
CA SER A 262 -9.23 14.76 -12.87
C SER A 262 -7.77 15.10 -12.63
N LEU A 263 -7.26 16.19 -13.23
CA LEU A 263 -5.90 16.70 -12.99
C LEU A 263 -5.71 17.21 -11.55
N GLY A 264 -6.74 17.81 -10.94
CA GLY A 264 -6.70 18.30 -9.57
C GLY A 264 -6.74 17.18 -8.52
N GLU A 265 -7.58 16.17 -8.75
CA GLU A 265 -7.75 15.02 -7.84
C GLU A 265 -6.70 13.93 -8.03
N GLY A 266 -5.93 13.98 -9.14
CA GLY A 266 -4.92 12.97 -9.45
C GLY A 266 -5.56 11.65 -9.92
N GLU A 267 -6.62 11.72 -10.71
CA GLU A 267 -7.22 10.55 -11.36
C GLU A 267 -6.33 10.07 -12.52
N PHE A 268 -5.27 9.33 -12.20
CA PHE A 268 -4.25 8.93 -13.18
C PHE A 268 -4.81 8.19 -14.40
N LEU A 269 -5.78 7.29 -14.23
CA LEU A 269 -6.39 6.54 -15.33
C LEU A 269 -7.08 7.48 -16.34
N SER A 270 -7.89 8.41 -15.84
CA SER A 270 -8.53 9.49 -16.61
C SER A 270 -7.49 10.36 -17.34
N ILE A 271 -6.45 10.79 -16.62
CA ILE A 271 -5.38 11.65 -17.14
C ILE A 271 -4.61 10.95 -18.27
N ILE A 272 -4.27 9.67 -18.09
CA ILE A 272 -3.56 8.84 -19.06
C ILE A 272 -4.41 8.67 -20.32
N SER A 273 -5.67 8.24 -20.17
CA SER A 273 -6.61 8.05 -21.27
C SER A 273 -6.80 9.33 -22.09
N PHE A 274 -7.02 10.47 -21.42
CA PHE A 274 -7.13 11.77 -22.08
C PHE A 274 -5.84 12.18 -22.81
N SER A 275 -4.68 12.00 -22.17
CA SER A 275 -3.37 12.32 -22.75
C SER A 275 -3.09 11.46 -23.98
N MET A 276 -3.45 10.18 -23.92
CA MET A 276 -3.33 9.25 -25.05
C MET A 276 -4.21 9.67 -26.23
N LEU A 277 -5.50 9.93 -25.98
CA LEU A 277 -6.42 10.42 -27.01
C LEU A 277 -5.91 11.74 -27.61
N THR A 278 -5.45 12.67 -26.78
CA THR A 278 -4.89 13.95 -27.24
C THR A 278 -3.69 13.74 -28.16
N GLY A 279 -2.74 12.87 -27.79
CA GLY A 279 -1.60 12.51 -28.65
C GLY A 279 -2.04 11.91 -29.99
N ILE A 280 -3.03 11.02 -29.99
CA ILE A 280 -3.60 10.43 -31.21
C ILE A 280 -4.23 11.51 -32.09
N PHE A 281 -5.02 12.42 -31.53
CA PHE A 281 -5.66 13.48 -32.31
C PHE A 281 -4.64 14.51 -32.84
N ILE A 282 -3.53 14.77 -32.14
CA ILE A 282 -2.42 15.58 -32.66
C ILE A 282 -1.82 14.93 -33.92
N LEU A 283 -1.60 13.60 -33.89
CA LEU A 283 -1.16 12.84 -35.07
C LEU A 283 -2.15 12.94 -36.23
N LEU A 284 -3.44 12.76 -35.94
CA LEU A 284 -4.51 12.77 -36.97
C LEU A 284 -4.68 14.15 -37.60
N VAL A 285 -4.55 15.23 -36.83
CA VAL A 285 -4.59 16.61 -37.35
C VAL A 285 -3.41 16.86 -38.28
N GLY A 286 -2.21 16.45 -37.89
CA GLY A 286 -1.00 16.57 -38.71
C GLY A 286 -0.69 18.00 -39.18
N GLY A 287 0.18 18.10 -40.19
CA GLY A 287 0.55 19.37 -40.81
C GLY A 287 1.16 20.39 -39.85
N LYS A 288 0.91 21.69 -40.10
CA LYS A 288 1.43 22.79 -39.29
C LYS A 288 0.92 22.75 -37.84
N HIS A 289 -0.36 22.45 -37.64
CA HIS A 289 -1.00 22.47 -36.33
C HIS A 289 -0.54 21.30 -35.45
N GLY A 290 -0.48 20.08 -36.01
CA GLY A 290 0.06 18.92 -35.31
C GLY A 290 1.51 19.12 -34.89
N LYS A 291 2.34 19.70 -35.78
CA LYS A 291 3.74 20.01 -35.45
C LYS A 291 3.87 21.01 -34.30
N VAL A 292 3.13 22.13 -34.34
CA VAL A 292 3.17 23.14 -33.26
C VAL A 292 2.80 22.53 -31.91
N MET A 293 1.77 21.69 -31.86
CA MET A 293 1.38 21.02 -30.62
C MET A 293 2.43 20.02 -30.15
N THR A 294 3.01 19.24 -31.07
CA THR A 294 4.08 18.28 -30.75
C THR A 294 5.29 18.99 -30.15
N ASP A 295 5.76 20.07 -30.79
CA ASP A 295 6.90 20.86 -30.34
C ASP A 295 6.63 21.50 -28.95
N PHE A 296 5.40 21.97 -28.71
CA PHE A 296 4.98 22.53 -27.42
C PHE A 296 5.06 21.50 -26.29
N PHE A 297 4.46 20.32 -26.48
CA PHE A 297 4.50 19.27 -25.45
C PHE A 297 5.92 18.71 -25.27
N GLN A 298 6.74 18.66 -26.33
CA GLN A 298 8.15 18.25 -26.23
C GLN A 298 8.94 19.20 -25.36
N ALA A 299 8.80 20.51 -25.57
CA ALA A 299 9.44 21.50 -24.71
C ALA A 299 8.98 21.36 -23.25
N GLY A 300 7.69 21.12 -23.02
CA GLY A 300 7.15 20.85 -21.69
C GLY A 300 7.77 19.61 -21.04
N PHE A 301 7.86 18.50 -21.78
CA PHE A 301 8.49 17.26 -21.32
C PHE A 301 9.95 17.48 -20.89
N GLU A 302 10.76 18.13 -21.72
CA GLU A 302 12.17 18.41 -21.41
C GLU A 302 12.34 19.25 -20.12
N VAL A 303 11.48 20.25 -19.93
CA VAL A 303 11.50 21.08 -18.70
C VAL A 303 11.12 20.24 -17.48
N MET A 304 10.05 19.44 -17.58
CA MET A 304 9.61 18.56 -16.49
C MET A 304 10.66 17.50 -16.15
N MET A 305 11.38 16.97 -17.14
CA MET A 305 12.49 16.04 -16.94
C MET A 305 13.65 16.71 -16.20
N ARG A 306 14.01 17.95 -16.54
CA ARG A 306 15.05 18.69 -15.81
C ARG A 306 14.67 18.95 -14.36
N MET A 307 13.41 19.31 -14.09
CA MET A 307 12.90 19.46 -12.73
C MET A 307 12.94 18.14 -11.95
N THR A 308 12.56 17.06 -12.63
CA THR A 308 12.62 15.69 -12.10
C THR A 308 14.04 15.32 -11.68
N MET A 309 15.06 15.57 -12.51
CA MET A 309 16.46 15.26 -12.18
C MET A 309 16.96 16.04 -10.97
N PHE A 310 16.54 17.29 -10.80
CA PHE A 310 16.83 18.04 -9.58
C PHE A 310 16.22 17.37 -8.34
N ILE A 311 14.95 16.97 -8.40
CA ILE A 311 14.28 16.30 -7.27
C ILE A 311 14.93 14.95 -6.97
N ILE A 312 15.31 14.18 -7.99
CA ILE A 312 16.02 12.90 -7.85
C ILE A 312 17.34 13.06 -7.11
N SER A 313 18.04 14.19 -7.26
CA SER A 313 19.28 14.45 -6.51
C SER A 313 19.06 14.50 -4.99
N LEU A 314 17.81 14.73 -4.54
CA LEU A 314 17.41 14.75 -3.14
C LEU A 314 16.95 13.36 -2.63
N ALA A 315 16.87 12.36 -3.51
CA ALA A 315 16.36 11.02 -3.17
C ALA A 315 17.05 10.36 -1.97
N PRO A 316 18.39 10.43 -1.80
CA PRO A 316 19.03 9.84 -0.61
C PRO A 316 18.51 10.42 0.71
N ILE A 317 18.22 11.72 0.76
CA ILE A 317 17.69 12.38 1.98
C ILE A 317 16.25 11.93 2.21
N GLY A 318 15.43 11.94 1.16
CA GLY A 318 14.04 11.52 1.24
C GLY A 318 13.89 10.05 1.65
N VAL A 319 14.67 9.16 1.03
CA VAL A 319 14.69 7.72 1.34
C VAL A 319 15.11 7.46 2.78
N LEU A 320 16.17 8.12 3.27
CA LEU A 320 16.60 7.97 4.67
C LEU A 320 15.46 8.33 5.62
N ALA A 321 14.85 9.50 5.43
CA ALA A 321 13.77 9.99 6.28
C ALA A 321 12.53 9.07 6.23
N PHE A 322 12.18 8.56 5.05
CA PHE A 322 11.10 7.58 4.92
C PHE A 322 11.37 6.29 5.66
N MET A 323 12.59 5.77 5.57
CA MET A 323 12.96 4.52 6.23
C MET A 323 13.00 4.65 7.75
N VAL A 324 13.50 5.78 8.28
CA VAL A 324 13.45 6.06 9.72
C VAL A 324 12.00 6.02 10.19
N TYR A 325 11.12 6.78 9.55
CA TYR A 325 9.70 6.83 9.92
C TYR A 325 9.01 5.47 9.80
N ALA A 326 9.18 4.77 8.66
CA ALA A 326 8.49 3.52 8.39
C ALA A 326 8.86 2.41 9.38
N VAL A 327 10.10 2.38 9.86
CA VAL A 327 10.58 1.38 10.82
C VAL A 327 10.31 1.81 12.27
N SER A 328 10.39 3.10 12.57
CA SER A 328 10.10 3.60 13.93
C SER A 328 8.61 3.59 14.24
N SER A 329 7.72 3.69 13.24
CA SER A 329 6.28 3.75 13.47
C SER A 329 5.59 2.38 13.57
N GLN A 330 6.34 1.27 13.55
CA GLN A 330 5.76 -0.09 13.59
C GLN A 330 6.26 -0.85 14.84
N GLY A 331 5.33 -1.50 15.56
CA GLY A 331 5.62 -2.34 16.72
C GLY A 331 6.12 -3.74 16.32
N ILE A 332 7.08 -4.30 17.07
CA ILE A 332 7.72 -5.60 16.77
C ILE A 332 6.77 -6.79 17.03
N GLU A 333 5.85 -6.66 17.98
CA GLU A 333 4.91 -7.72 18.41
C GLU A 333 3.99 -8.19 17.26
N ILE A 334 3.49 -7.27 16.43
CA ILE A 334 2.54 -7.59 15.36
C ILE A 334 3.17 -8.44 14.24
N PHE A 335 4.49 -8.32 14.05
CA PHE A 335 5.25 -9.13 13.10
C PHE A 335 5.30 -10.60 13.52
N LYS A 336 5.22 -10.91 14.82
CA LYS A 336 5.30 -12.30 15.31
C LYS A 336 4.06 -13.09 14.91
N ILE A 337 2.88 -12.49 15.10
CA ILE A 337 1.57 -13.11 14.81
C ILE A 337 1.36 -13.28 13.29
N LEU A 338 1.79 -12.31 12.49
CA LEU A 338 1.62 -12.31 11.03
C LEU A 338 2.85 -12.77 10.25
N SER A 339 3.87 -13.29 10.94
CA SER A 339 5.15 -13.69 10.36
C SER A 339 5.01 -14.64 9.17
N TRP A 340 4.17 -15.67 9.29
CA TRP A 340 3.93 -16.64 8.22
C TRP A 340 3.22 -16.02 7.01
N TYR A 341 2.25 -15.14 7.25
CA TYR A 341 1.57 -14.39 6.19
C TYR A 341 2.56 -13.48 5.44
N MET A 342 3.35 -12.70 6.17
CA MET A 342 4.35 -11.82 5.59
C MET A 342 5.41 -12.59 4.80
N ALA A 343 5.87 -13.73 5.34
CA ALA A 343 6.82 -14.61 4.65
C ALA A 343 6.23 -15.14 3.34
N ALA A 344 4.95 -15.52 3.31
CA ALA A 344 4.27 -15.99 2.10
C ALA A 344 4.18 -14.88 1.04
N VAL A 345 3.73 -13.67 1.41
CA VAL A 345 3.70 -12.52 0.50
C VAL A 345 5.09 -12.21 -0.03
N PHE A 346 6.08 -12.09 0.87
CA PHE A 346 7.45 -11.75 0.50
C PHE A 346 8.06 -12.79 -0.44
N LEU A 347 7.88 -14.08 -0.16
CA LEU A 347 8.34 -15.17 -1.03
C LEU A 347 7.68 -15.11 -2.40
N ALA A 348 6.37 -14.89 -2.47
CA ALA A 348 5.65 -14.80 -3.73
C ALA A 348 6.12 -13.60 -4.57
N LEU A 349 6.26 -12.42 -3.96
CA LEU A 349 6.84 -11.24 -4.62
C LEU A 349 8.27 -11.48 -5.09
N LEU A 350 9.09 -12.16 -4.28
CA LEU A 350 10.47 -12.48 -4.61
C LEU A 350 10.55 -13.44 -5.81
N ILE A 351 9.71 -14.47 -5.85
CA ILE A 351 9.62 -15.40 -6.99
C ILE A 351 9.25 -14.62 -8.26
N HIS A 352 8.24 -13.76 -8.20
CA HIS A 352 7.85 -12.95 -9.36
C HIS A 352 8.99 -12.02 -9.82
N ALA A 353 9.62 -11.31 -8.88
CA ALA A 353 10.65 -10.32 -9.17
C ALA A 353 12.00 -10.90 -9.62
N VAL A 354 12.40 -12.08 -9.10
CA VAL A 354 13.72 -12.67 -9.32
C VAL A 354 13.70 -13.86 -10.29
N VAL A 355 12.55 -14.52 -10.45
CA VAL A 355 12.41 -15.66 -11.37
C VAL A 355 11.60 -15.27 -12.60
N ILE A 356 10.35 -14.85 -12.43
CA ILE A 356 9.41 -14.68 -13.55
C ILE A 356 9.83 -13.50 -14.44
N LEU A 357 9.96 -12.31 -13.86
CA LEU A 357 10.33 -11.10 -14.62
C LEU A 357 11.73 -11.22 -15.25
N PRO A 358 12.78 -11.74 -14.57
CA PRO A 358 14.07 -12.01 -15.18
C PRO A 358 14.04 -13.06 -16.29
N CYS A 359 13.18 -14.08 -16.20
CA CYS A 359 12.98 -15.04 -17.30
C CYS A 359 12.39 -14.33 -18.52
N LEU A 360 11.39 -13.46 -18.33
CA LEU A 360 10.85 -12.65 -19.42
C LEU A 360 11.93 -11.73 -20.02
N LEU A 361 12.73 -11.06 -19.20
CA LEU A 361 13.85 -10.25 -19.69
C LEU A 361 14.85 -11.06 -20.53
N LYS A 362 15.28 -12.23 -20.03
CA LYS A 362 16.31 -13.04 -20.68
C LYS A 362 15.80 -13.70 -21.97
N PHE A 363 14.62 -14.31 -21.93
CA PHE A 363 14.11 -15.11 -23.05
C PHE A 363 13.25 -14.30 -24.03
N VAL A 364 12.49 -13.32 -23.53
CA VAL A 364 11.56 -12.50 -24.33
C VAL A 364 12.14 -11.13 -24.66
N ALA A 365 12.80 -10.41 -23.75
CA ALA A 365 13.44 -9.13 -24.08
C ALA A 365 14.86 -9.29 -24.64
N GLN A 366 15.49 -10.47 -24.50
CA GLN A 366 16.90 -10.71 -24.85
C GLN A 366 17.88 -9.71 -24.19
N ARG A 367 17.55 -9.24 -22.99
CA ARG A 367 18.42 -8.40 -22.16
C ARG A 367 18.96 -9.20 -20.98
N SER A 368 20.17 -8.83 -20.52
CA SER A 368 20.76 -9.40 -19.30
C SER A 368 19.96 -8.93 -18.07
N PRO A 369 19.33 -9.82 -17.29
CA PRO A 369 18.50 -9.38 -16.16
C PRO A 369 19.31 -8.68 -15.06
N LEU A 370 20.55 -9.09 -14.83
CA LEU A 370 21.42 -8.48 -13.82
C LEU A 370 21.83 -7.05 -14.19
N GLU A 371 22.17 -6.83 -15.46
CA GLU A 371 22.53 -5.49 -15.95
C GLU A 371 21.31 -4.57 -15.92
N PHE A 372 20.16 -5.08 -16.34
CA PHE A 372 18.92 -4.32 -16.32
C PHE A 372 18.50 -3.96 -14.89
N ALA A 373 18.61 -4.88 -13.94
CA ALA A 373 18.32 -4.61 -12.53
C ALA A 373 19.28 -3.55 -11.94
N ARG A 374 20.56 -3.54 -12.34
CA ARG A 374 21.51 -2.49 -11.94
C ARG A 374 21.13 -1.13 -12.51
N ALA A 375 20.76 -1.07 -13.79
CA ALA A 375 20.30 0.15 -14.45
C ALA A 375 19.06 0.75 -13.76
N MET A 376 18.14 -0.12 -13.30
CA MET A 376 16.91 0.28 -12.63
C MET A 376 17.04 0.49 -11.12
N SER A 377 18.17 0.14 -10.51
CA SER A 377 18.34 0.15 -9.05
C SER A 377 17.98 1.47 -8.34
N PRO A 378 18.26 2.68 -8.88
CA PRO A 378 17.81 3.92 -8.23
C PRO A 378 16.28 4.00 -8.11
N ALA A 379 15.57 3.65 -9.19
CA ALA A 379 14.11 3.64 -9.22
C ALA A 379 13.54 2.57 -8.29
N LEU A 380 14.07 1.33 -8.33
CA LEU A 380 13.58 0.23 -7.51
C LEU A 380 13.72 0.50 -6.00
N MET A 381 14.84 1.10 -5.58
CA MET A 381 15.06 1.48 -4.18
C MET A 381 14.20 2.66 -3.75
N THR A 382 13.99 3.64 -4.63
CA THR A 382 13.09 4.77 -4.35
C THR A 382 11.64 4.30 -4.24
N ALA A 383 11.21 3.41 -5.14
CA ALA A 383 9.89 2.77 -5.11
C ALA A 383 9.70 1.99 -3.80
N PHE A 384 10.73 1.25 -3.37
CA PHE A 384 10.72 0.54 -2.10
C PHE A 384 10.48 1.52 -0.94
N SER A 385 11.27 2.57 -0.83
CA SER A 385 11.19 3.49 0.32
C SER A 385 9.91 4.33 0.34
N THR A 386 9.49 4.81 -0.82
CA THR A 386 8.34 5.71 -0.94
C THR A 386 7.00 4.96 -0.95
N ALA A 387 6.99 3.68 -1.34
CA ALA A 387 5.80 2.89 -1.63
C ALA A 387 4.80 3.59 -2.57
N SER A 388 5.32 4.30 -3.58
CA SER A 388 4.49 4.95 -4.59
C SER A 388 5.08 4.75 -5.99
N SER A 389 4.38 3.98 -6.83
CA SER A 389 4.74 3.82 -8.25
C SER A 389 4.65 5.17 -8.97
N ASN A 390 3.57 5.93 -8.73
CA ASN A 390 3.37 7.24 -9.36
C ASN A 390 4.39 8.27 -8.88
N GLY A 391 4.72 8.27 -7.58
CA GLY A 391 5.80 9.10 -7.05
C GLY A 391 7.17 8.74 -7.63
N THR A 392 7.40 7.49 -8.02
CA THR A 392 8.69 7.02 -8.55
C THR A 392 8.75 7.05 -10.08
N LEU A 393 7.63 7.29 -10.77
CA LEU A 393 7.55 7.28 -12.24
C LEU A 393 8.58 8.21 -12.90
N PRO A 394 8.80 9.45 -12.44
CA PRO A 394 9.80 10.33 -13.06
C PRO A 394 11.24 9.75 -13.01
N LEU A 395 11.60 9.11 -11.90
CA LEU A 395 12.90 8.44 -11.75
C LEU A 395 12.98 7.14 -12.57
N THR A 396 11.86 6.44 -12.70
CA THR A 396 11.76 5.23 -13.51
C THR A 396 11.99 5.55 -14.98
N MET A 397 11.37 6.61 -15.50
CA MET A 397 11.60 7.10 -16.86
C MET A 397 13.06 7.42 -17.14
N SER A 398 13.69 8.21 -16.26
CA SER A 398 15.12 8.54 -16.40
C SER A 398 16.00 7.28 -16.36
N CYS A 399 15.76 6.33 -15.45
CA CYS A 399 16.55 5.09 -15.42
C CYS A 399 16.37 4.24 -16.68
N VAL A 400 15.16 4.13 -17.21
CA VAL A 400 14.87 3.37 -18.44
C VAL A 400 15.54 4.00 -19.66
N GLU A 401 15.49 5.33 -19.78
CA GLU A 401 16.07 6.06 -20.92
C GLU A 401 17.60 6.19 -20.83
N GLU A 402 18.11 6.68 -19.69
CA GLU A 402 19.53 7.02 -19.52
C GLU A 402 20.40 5.82 -19.17
N ASN A 403 19.90 4.89 -18.35
CA ASN A 403 20.72 3.76 -17.87
C ASN A 403 20.44 2.45 -18.64
N ALA A 404 19.19 2.22 -19.05
CA ALA A 404 18.79 1.00 -19.74
C ALA A 404 18.72 1.16 -21.27
N GLU A 405 18.96 2.38 -21.78
CA GLU A 405 19.04 2.71 -23.21
C GLU A 405 17.77 2.30 -23.99
N ILE A 406 16.60 2.46 -23.36
CA ILE A 406 15.31 2.25 -24.02
C ILE A 406 14.84 3.58 -24.60
N SER A 407 14.19 3.52 -25.77
CA SER A 407 13.77 4.73 -26.47
C SER A 407 12.69 5.49 -25.70
N ASN A 408 12.75 6.82 -25.77
CA ASN A 408 11.73 7.70 -25.18
C ASN A 408 10.32 7.36 -25.70
N GLU A 409 10.19 6.96 -26.98
CA GLU A 409 8.90 6.53 -27.57
C GLU A 409 8.26 5.39 -26.79
N VAL A 410 9.05 4.42 -26.30
CA VAL A 410 8.55 3.28 -25.52
C VAL A 410 8.38 3.65 -24.05
N SER A 411 9.38 4.26 -23.42
CA SER A 411 9.34 4.59 -21.98
C SER A 411 8.23 5.60 -21.64
N SER A 412 8.05 6.64 -22.46
CA SER A 412 7.02 7.69 -22.29
C SER A 412 5.59 7.16 -22.38
N PHE A 413 5.41 6.02 -23.04
CA PHE A 413 4.13 5.37 -23.22
C PHE A 413 3.89 4.24 -22.22
N VAL A 414 4.83 3.29 -22.16
CA VAL A 414 4.69 2.05 -21.40
C VAL A 414 4.67 2.33 -19.89
N LEU A 415 5.59 3.17 -19.37
CA LEU A 415 5.72 3.40 -17.93
C LEU A 415 4.52 4.13 -17.30
N PRO A 416 3.98 5.24 -17.84
CA PRO A 416 2.81 5.88 -17.24
C PRO A 416 1.59 4.98 -17.24
N LEU A 417 1.40 4.22 -18.32
CA LEU A 417 0.32 3.24 -18.42
C LEU A 417 0.49 2.12 -17.37
N GLY A 418 1.73 1.63 -17.22
CA GLY A 418 2.09 0.57 -16.26
C GLY A 418 1.88 0.98 -14.81
N ALA A 419 2.28 2.20 -14.45
CA ALA A 419 2.14 2.73 -13.09
C ALA A 419 0.68 2.82 -12.59
N THR A 420 -0.30 2.65 -13.46
CA THR A 420 -1.73 2.54 -13.13
C THR A 420 -2.29 1.14 -13.41
N ILE A 421 -1.99 0.53 -14.55
CA ILE A 421 -2.61 -0.74 -14.97
C ILE A 421 -1.83 -1.96 -14.45
N ASN A 422 -0.50 -1.91 -14.47
CA ASN A 422 0.39 -3.05 -14.25
C ASN A 422 0.85 -3.13 -12.79
N MET A 423 -0.10 -3.42 -11.90
CA MET A 423 0.17 -3.52 -10.48
C MET A 423 0.34 -4.98 -10.02
N ASP A 424 1.26 -5.71 -10.66
CA ASP A 424 1.54 -7.14 -10.40
C ASP A 424 1.68 -7.48 -8.91
N GLY A 425 2.49 -6.70 -8.18
CA GLY A 425 2.72 -6.87 -6.76
C GLY A 425 1.46 -6.60 -5.93
N THR A 426 0.63 -5.64 -6.33
CA THR A 426 -0.65 -5.35 -5.68
C THR A 426 -1.64 -6.48 -5.90
N ALA A 427 -1.80 -6.95 -7.15
CA ALA A 427 -2.71 -8.03 -7.49
C ALA A 427 -2.32 -9.36 -6.81
N LEU A 428 -1.02 -9.68 -6.81
CA LEU A 428 -0.47 -10.83 -6.10
C LEU A 428 -0.76 -10.73 -4.61
N TYR A 429 -0.50 -9.57 -4.00
CA TYR A 429 -0.77 -9.34 -2.58
C TYR A 429 -2.25 -9.47 -2.22
N GLU A 430 -3.14 -8.89 -3.02
CA GLU A 430 -4.59 -8.99 -2.83
C GLU A 430 -5.04 -10.45 -2.84
N ALA A 431 -4.58 -11.23 -3.82
CA ALA A 431 -4.87 -12.65 -3.87
C ALA A 431 -4.34 -13.39 -2.63
N VAL A 432 -3.10 -13.11 -2.21
CA VAL A 432 -2.49 -13.75 -1.04
C VAL A 432 -3.23 -13.40 0.25
N ALA A 433 -3.55 -12.12 0.45
CA ALA A 433 -4.28 -11.60 1.61
C ALA A 433 -5.67 -12.22 1.74
N VAL A 434 -6.43 -12.28 0.65
CA VAL A 434 -7.77 -12.86 0.64
C VAL A 434 -7.74 -14.35 0.96
N LEU A 435 -6.78 -15.10 0.39
CA LEU A 435 -6.64 -16.53 0.70
C LEU A 435 -6.18 -16.76 2.14
N PHE A 436 -5.27 -15.92 2.66
CA PHE A 436 -4.86 -15.97 4.07
C PHE A 436 -6.05 -15.73 5.01
N ILE A 437 -6.83 -14.66 4.75
CA ILE A 437 -8.03 -14.37 5.54
C ILE A 437 -9.01 -15.54 5.47
N ALA A 438 -9.25 -16.09 4.27
CA ALA A 438 -10.15 -17.24 4.11
C ALA A 438 -9.69 -18.45 4.93
N GLN A 439 -8.40 -18.78 4.89
CA GLN A 439 -7.82 -19.89 5.66
C GLN A 439 -7.95 -19.67 7.17
N ALA A 440 -7.71 -18.44 7.64
CA ALA A 440 -7.83 -18.11 9.05
C ALA A 440 -9.29 -18.03 9.52
N TYR A 441 -10.22 -17.71 8.62
CA TYR A 441 -11.64 -17.59 8.94
C TYR A 441 -12.40 -18.92 8.88
N THR A 442 -12.00 -19.82 7.98
CA THR A 442 -12.65 -21.13 7.76
C THR A 442 -11.88 -22.32 8.34
N GLY A 443 -10.59 -22.15 8.60
CA GLY A 443 -9.68 -23.26 8.94
C GLY A 443 -9.31 -24.17 7.77
N GLU A 444 -9.81 -23.90 6.56
CA GLU A 444 -9.68 -24.76 5.39
C GLU A 444 -9.06 -24.01 4.19
N VAL A 445 -8.63 -24.78 3.19
CA VAL A 445 -8.16 -24.22 1.92
C VAL A 445 -9.35 -23.90 1.03
N MET A 446 -9.45 -22.66 0.57
CA MET A 446 -10.48 -22.21 -0.35
C MET A 446 -10.54 -23.10 -1.63
N PRO A 447 -11.71 -23.52 -2.11
CA PRO A 447 -11.84 -24.28 -3.35
C PRO A 447 -11.30 -23.52 -4.57
N LEU A 448 -10.76 -24.25 -5.55
CA LEU A 448 -10.13 -23.67 -6.76
C LEU A 448 -11.07 -22.72 -7.53
N SER A 449 -12.38 -23.01 -7.56
CA SER A 449 -13.38 -22.17 -8.22
C SER A 449 -13.46 -20.77 -7.61
N GLN A 450 -13.41 -20.65 -6.28
CA GLN A 450 -13.40 -19.36 -5.59
C GLN A 450 -12.03 -18.68 -5.72
N GLN A 451 -10.93 -19.43 -5.71
CA GLN A 451 -9.60 -18.86 -5.97
C GLN A 451 -9.49 -18.23 -7.36
N LEU A 452 -10.19 -18.79 -8.36
CA LEU A 452 -10.27 -18.18 -9.70
C LEU A 452 -11.06 -16.87 -9.68
N VAL A 453 -12.14 -16.79 -8.90
CA VAL A 453 -12.87 -15.52 -8.69
C VAL A 453 -11.93 -14.49 -8.07
N VAL A 454 -11.22 -14.84 -6.99
CA VAL A 454 -10.20 -13.97 -6.37
C VAL A 454 -9.19 -13.49 -7.39
N ALA A 455 -8.68 -14.39 -8.24
CA ALA A 455 -7.69 -14.04 -9.25
C ALA A 455 -8.21 -12.98 -10.24
N ILE A 456 -9.44 -13.15 -10.75
CA ILE A 456 -10.05 -12.21 -11.70
C ILE A 456 -10.36 -10.89 -11.01
N THR A 457 -10.91 -10.91 -9.81
CA THR A 457 -11.28 -9.69 -9.08
C THR A 457 -10.05 -8.92 -8.62
N ALA A 458 -8.97 -9.59 -8.19
CA ALA A 458 -7.71 -8.96 -7.86
C ALA A 458 -7.04 -8.32 -9.09
N LEU A 459 -7.09 -8.98 -10.25
CA LEU A 459 -6.61 -8.39 -11.50
C LEU A 459 -7.38 -7.10 -11.85
N LEU A 460 -8.71 -7.11 -11.75
CA LEU A 460 -9.52 -5.92 -12.06
C LEU A 460 -9.31 -4.81 -11.01
N ALA A 461 -9.27 -5.18 -9.74
CA ALA A 461 -9.04 -4.27 -8.62
C ALA A 461 -7.66 -3.59 -8.73
N SER A 462 -6.63 -4.33 -9.15
CA SER A 462 -5.28 -3.79 -9.27
C SER A 462 -5.13 -2.76 -10.40
N ILE A 463 -5.90 -2.85 -11.49
CA ILE A 463 -5.92 -1.83 -12.56
C ILE A 463 -6.57 -0.52 -12.05
N GLY A 464 -7.54 -0.64 -11.14
CA GLY A 464 -8.22 0.49 -10.52
C GLY A 464 -7.48 1.09 -9.31
N ALA A 465 -6.43 0.44 -8.82
CA ALA A 465 -5.67 0.88 -7.68
C ALA A 465 -4.83 2.12 -8.03
N ALA A 466 -4.75 3.08 -7.10
CA ALA A 466 -3.88 4.24 -7.28
C ALA A 466 -2.42 3.87 -6.98
N GLY A 467 -1.45 4.41 -7.71
CA GLY A 467 -0.02 4.18 -7.48
C GLY A 467 0.55 4.95 -6.28
N ILE A 468 -0.18 4.98 -5.16
CA ILE A 468 0.13 5.72 -3.92
C ILE A 468 0.16 4.77 -2.71
N PRO A 469 0.81 5.16 -1.60
CA PRO A 469 0.91 4.28 -0.44
C PRO A 469 -0.45 3.86 0.10
N HIS A 470 -0.55 2.60 0.54
CA HIS A 470 -1.75 1.96 1.08
C HIS A 470 -2.94 1.81 0.10
N ALA A 471 -2.79 2.14 -1.18
CA ALA A 471 -3.90 2.10 -2.14
C ALA A 471 -4.50 0.69 -2.30
N GLY A 472 -3.67 -0.36 -2.22
CA GLY A 472 -4.12 -1.75 -2.30
C GLY A 472 -5.06 -2.17 -1.16
N LEU A 473 -5.06 -1.49 -0.01
CA LEU A 473 -5.98 -1.80 1.09
C LEU A 473 -7.42 -1.36 0.80
N VAL A 474 -7.59 -0.25 0.07
CA VAL A 474 -8.94 0.21 -0.33
C VAL A 474 -9.54 -0.76 -1.35
N MET A 475 -8.72 -1.23 -2.28
CA MET A 475 -9.13 -2.13 -3.35
C MET A 475 -9.34 -3.57 -2.86
N MET A 476 -8.64 -4.00 -1.80
CA MET A 476 -8.85 -5.29 -1.13
C MET A 476 -10.31 -5.52 -0.73
N ALA A 477 -11.03 -4.47 -0.34
CA ALA A 477 -12.43 -4.56 0.05
C ALA A 477 -13.32 -5.12 -1.07
N ILE A 478 -13.02 -4.81 -2.32
CA ILE A 478 -13.72 -5.32 -3.50
C ILE A 478 -13.49 -6.83 -3.63
N VAL A 479 -12.23 -7.25 -3.51
CA VAL A 479 -11.83 -8.67 -3.63
C VAL A 479 -12.42 -9.52 -2.50
N LEU A 480 -12.42 -9.02 -1.26
CA LEU A 480 -13.03 -9.69 -0.10
C LEU A 480 -14.56 -9.85 -0.26
N GLN A 481 -15.24 -8.79 -0.70
CA GLN A 481 -16.68 -8.82 -0.94
C GLN A 481 -17.07 -9.77 -2.05
N ALA A 482 -16.27 -9.90 -3.11
CA ALA A 482 -16.54 -10.81 -4.21
C ALA A 482 -16.56 -12.30 -3.80
N VAL A 483 -15.86 -12.66 -2.72
CA VAL A 483 -15.87 -14.02 -2.13
C VAL A 483 -16.59 -14.13 -0.80
N GLY A 484 -17.33 -13.09 -0.40
CA GLY A 484 -18.18 -13.09 0.78
C GLY A 484 -17.42 -13.12 2.11
N LEU A 485 -16.20 -12.57 2.16
CA LEU A 485 -15.44 -12.41 3.39
C LEU A 485 -15.72 -11.06 4.07
N PRO A 486 -15.69 -11.00 5.41
CA PRO A 486 -15.93 -9.76 6.14
C PRO A 486 -14.81 -8.74 5.90
N LEU A 487 -15.19 -7.49 5.65
CA LEU A 487 -14.25 -6.39 5.44
C LEU A 487 -13.42 -6.10 6.70
N GLU A 488 -13.97 -6.39 7.88
CA GLU A 488 -13.31 -6.21 9.16
C GLU A 488 -12.04 -7.07 9.29
N ALA A 489 -11.98 -8.23 8.60
CA ALA A 489 -10.83 -9.11 8.64
C ALA A 489 -9.57 -8.51 7.99
N GLN A 490 -9.72 -7.55 7.07
CA GLN A 490 -8.59 -6.84 6.48
C GLN A 490 -7.84 -5.98 7.49
N GLY A 491 -8.51 -5.56 8.58
CA GLY A 491 -7.95 -4.71 9.63
C GLY A 491 -6.69 -5.28 10.27
N VAL A 492 -6.59 -6.62 10.32
CA VAL A 492 -5.41 -7.32 10.85
C VAL A 492 -4.20 -7.15 9.94
N ILE A 493 -4.41 -7.07 8.63
CA ILE A 493 -3.33 -6.96 7.64
C ILE A 493 -2.77 -5.52 7.58
N ILE A 494 -3.58 -4.51 7.90
CA ILE A 494 -3.18 -3.09 7.88
C ILE A 494 -1.89 -2.86 8.70
N ALA A 495 -1.74 -3.57 9.81
CA ALA A 495 -0.61 -3.43 10.72
C ALA A 495 0.75 -3.75 10.08
N VAL A 496 0.79 -4.66 9.10
CA VAL A 496 2.03 -5.08 8.41
C VAL A 496 2.07 -4.60 6.95
N ASP A 497 0.99 -3.98 6.48
CA ASP A 497 0.81 -3.53 5.10
C ASP A 497 1.94 -2.60 4.67
N ARG A 498 2.41 -1.72 5.57
CA ARG A 498 3.44 -0.73 5.22
C ARG A 498 4.71 -1.38 4.67
N VAL A 499 5.24 -2.44 5.29
CA VAL A 499 6.46 -3.14 4.83
C VAL A 499 6.19 -3.89 3.53
N LEU A 500 5.02 -4.52 3.42
CA LEU A 500 4.64 -5.25 2.22
C LEU A 500 4.39 -4.28 1.05
N ASP A 501 3.89 -3.07 1.30
CA ASP A 501 3.66 -2.00 0.31
C ASP A 501 4.92 -1.58 -0.39
N MET A 502 5.99 -1.45 0.39
CA MET A 502 7.33 -1.16 -0.12
C MET A 502 7.78 -2.23 -1.11
N CYS A 503 7.62 -3.51 -0.75
CA CYS A 503 8.00 -4.63 -1.61
C CYS A 503 7.15 -4.66 -2.89
N ARG A 504 5.82 -4.53 -2.75
CA ARG A 504 4.85 -4.55 -3.86
C ARG A 504 5.14 -3.43 -4.87
N THR A 505 5.39 -2.23 -4.37
CA THR A 505 5.68 -1.06 -5.22
C THR A 505 6.95 -1.29 -6.02
N SER A 506 8.02 -1.81 -5.41
CA SER A 506 9.24 -2.15 -6.16
C SER A 506 8.99 -3.20 -7.24
N VAL A 507 8.16 -4.22 -6.97
CA VAL A 507 7.81 -5.24 -7.96
C VAL A 507 6.98 -4.65 -9.11
N ASN A 508 6.05 -3.74 -8.83
CA ASN A 508 5.27 -3.03 -9.86
C ASN A 508 6.20 -2.24 -10.79
N VAL A 509 7.05 -1.38 -10.22
CA VAL A 509 8.01 -0.58 -10.99
C VAL A 509 9.00 -1.46 -11.76
N TRP A 510 9.41 -2.59 -11.19
CA TRP A 510 10.26 -3.56 -11.87
C TRP A 510 9.56 -4.20 -13.07
N SER A 511 8.29 -4.61 -12.91
CA SER A 511 7.47 -5.18 -13.98
C SER A 511 7.26 -4.20 -15.12
N ASP A 512 6.98 -2.93 -14.82
CA ASP A 512 6.83 -1.85 -15.81
C ASP A 512 8.12 -1.67 -16.62
N SER A 513 9.25 -1.65 -15.93
CA SER A 513 10.57 -1.50 -16.56
C SER A 513 10.91 -2.70 -17.44
N CYS A 514 10.58 -3.91 -16.99
CA CYS A 514 10.71 -5.13 -17.81
C CYS A 514 9.81 -5.07 -19.04
N GLY A 515 8.59 -4.52 -18.89
CA GLY A 515 7.65 -4.28 -19.98
C GLY A 515 8.26 -3.39 -21.05
N CYS A 516 8.88 -2.28 -20.66
CA CYS A 516 9.60 -1.42 -21.60
C CYS A 516 10.65 -2.18 -22.41
N ALA A 517 11.46 -3.03 -21.76
CA ALA A 517 12.49 -3.82 -22.46
C ALA A 517 11.88 -4.83 -23.44
N VAL A 518 10.77 -5.47 -23.06
CA VAL A 518 10.04 -6.39 -23.94
C VAL A 518 9.46 -5.65 -25.14
N ILE A 519 8.77 -4.53 -24.91
CA ILE A 519 8.12 -3.77 -25.99
C ILE A 519 9.14 -3.14 -26.94
N GLU A 520 10.25 -2.60 -26.43
CA GLU A 520 11.35 -2.05 -27.24
C GLU A 520 11.89 -3.08 -28.24
N ARG A 521 12.02 -4.35 -27.83
CA ARG A 521 12.48 -5.41 -28.72
C ARG A 521 11.57 -5.64 -29.93
N TYR A 522 10.26 -5.50 -29.74
CA TYR A 522 9.25 -5.80 -30.76
C TYR A 522 8.78 -4.56 -31.52
N ARG A 523 9.35 -3.38 -31.28
CA ARG A 523 8.97 -2.10 -31.87
C ARG A 523 8.96 -2.08 -33.40
#